data_AF-A0A1J6XDP2-F1
#
_entry.id   AF-A0A1J6XDP2-F1
#
_cell.length_a   1.000
_cell.length_b   1.000
_cell.length_c   1.000
_cell.angle_alpha   90.00
_cell.angle_beta   90.00
_cell.angle_gamma   90.00
#
_symmetry.space_group_name_H-M   'P 1'
#
loop_
_entity.id
_entity.type
_entity.pdbx_description
1 polymer ?
#
loop_
_entity_poly.entity_id
_entity_poly.type
_entity_poly.pdbx_seq_one_letter_code
_entity_poly.pdbx_strand_id
1 'polypeptide(L)'
;MDSMMMDAMASEMKTSGMEMMDMAVMQACIDACAACEQACTVCSTQMMDCSVACMNCADMCGTMMRTMLRMQGMTAPVMMSMLDACIAMCRMCMDDCQAHAEHSDVCRMCSQACKACMDACMEMRDAMTKMAS
;
A
#
# COMPACT_ATOMS: atom_id res chain seq x y z
N MET A 1 -26.49 17.70 -24.35
CA MET A 1 -26.06 18.42 -23.13
C MET A 1 -25.37 19.69 -23.59
N ASP A 2 -25.75 20.83 -23.02
CA ASP A 2 -25.19 22.13 -23.41
C ASP A 2 -23.72 22.24 -22.97
N SER A 3 -22.92 23.02 -23.70
CA SER A 3 -21.48 23.21 -23.48
C SER A 3 -21.15 23.58 -22.03
N MET A 4 -21.97 24.42 -21.42
CA MET A 4 -21.83 24.85 -20.02
C MET A 4 -22.03 23.70 -19.02
N MET A 5 -22.92 22.76 -19.31
CA MET A 5 -23.11 21.57 -18.47
C MET A 5 -21.92 20.61 -18.59
N MET A 6 -21.36 20.46 -19.79
CA MET A 6 -20.17 19.64 -20.01
C MET A 6 -18.94 20.20 -19.29
N ASP A 7 -18.74 21.52 -19.33
CA ASP A 7 -17.62 22.19 -18.65
C ASP A 7 -17.77 22.17 -17.11
N ALA A 8 -18.99 22.32 -16.59
CA ALA A 8 -19.25 22.20 -15.16
C ALA A 8 -18.94 20.77 -14.66
N MET A 9 -19.42 19.74 -15.35
CA MET A 9 -19.11 18.34 -15.01
C MET A 9 -17.62 18.05 -15.14
N ALA A 10 -16.94 18.60 -16.14
CA ALA A 10 -15.49 18.45 -16.30
C ALA A 10 -14.71 19.14 -15.17
N SER A 11 -15.17 20.30 -14.70
CA SER A 11 -14.58 20.99 -13.55
C SER A 11 -14.83 20.29 -12.22
N GLU A 12 -15.96 19.60 -12.06
CA GLU A 12 -16.25 18.76 -10.89
C GLU A 12 -15.50 17.42 -10.93
N MET A 13 -15.23 16.91 -12.14
CA MET A 13 -14.46 15.67 -12.37
C MET A 13 -12.94 15.91 -12.41
N LYS A 14 -12.48 17.17 -12.35
CA LYS A 14 -11.11 17.47 -11.97
C LYS A 14 -10.93 17.02 -10.54
N THR A 15 -10.26 15.88 -10.38
CA THR A 15 -9.84 15.31 -9.10
C THR A 15 -9.02 16.35 -8.35
N SER A 16 -9.69 17.14 -7.51
CA SER A 16 -9.08 18.18 -6.71
C SER A 16 -7.96 17.58 -5.86
N GLY A 17 -6.71 17.85 -6.25
CA GLY A 17 -5.50 17.50 -5.51
C GLY A 17 -4.70 16.29 -6.00
N MET A 18 -5.08 15.59 -7.07
CA MET A 18 -4.34 14.41 -7.58
C MET A 18 -3.72 14.58 -8.96
N GLU A 19 -3.85 15.76 -9.59
CA GLU A 19 -3.33 16.03 -10.94
C GLU A 19 -1.78 15.99 -11.05
N MET A 20 -1.07 15.93 -9.92
CA MET A 20 0.40 15.90 -9.84
C MET A 20 0.97 14.60 -9.24
N MET A 21 0.18 13.54 -9.14
CA MET A 21 0.64 12.28 -8.55
C MET A 21 1.56 11.52 -9.52
N ASP A 22 2.72 11.09 -9.02
CA ASP A 22 3.59 10.22 -9.79
C ASP A 22 2.95 8.84 -9.94
N MET A 23 2.34 8.61 -11.10
CA MET A 23 1.63 7.37 -11.41
C MET A 23 2.56 6.15 -11.42
N ALA A 24 3.86 6.33 -11.69
CA ALA A 24 4.82 5.23 -11.65
C ALA A 24 5.10 4.80 -10.20
N VAL A 25 5.28 5.76 -9.29
CA VAL A 25 5.43 5.49 -7.85
C VAL A 25 4.17 4.84 -7.28
N MET A 26 2.99 5.37 -7.64
CA MET A 26 1.72 4.79 -7.22
C MET A 26 1.54 3.36 -7.73
N GLN A 27 1.83 3.09 -9.00
CA GLN A 27 1.73 1.75 -9.57
C GLN A 27 2.68 0.77 -8.87
N ALA A 28 3.93 1.18 -8.63
CA ALA A 28 4.90 0.37 -7.90
C ALA A 28 4.42 0.05 -6.47
N CYS A 29 3.82 1.02 -5.78
CA CYS A 29 3.22 0.81 -4.46
C CYS A 29 2.03 -0.16 -4.49
N ILE A 30 1.15 -0.04 -5.49
CA ILE A 30 0.02 -0.96 -5.70
C ILE A 30 0.53 -2.40 -5.91
N ASP A 31 1.49 -2.58 -6.81
CA ASP A 31 2.04 -3.89 -7.15
C ASP A 31 2.74 -4.53 -5.93
N ALA A 32 3.50 -3.74 -5.17
CA ALA A 32 4.17 -4.21 -3.96
C ALA A 32 3.16 -4.59 -2.86
N CYS A 33 2.09 -3.80 -2.66
CA CYS A 33 1.00 -4.14 -1.74
C CYS A 33 0.30 -5.45 -2.14
N ALA A 34 0.00 -5.64 -3.43
CA ALA A 34 -0.64 -6.85 -3.93
C ALA A 34 0.25 -8.09 -3.73
N ALA A 35 1.55 -7.97 -4.04
CA ALA A 35 2.52 -9.04 -3.83
C ALA A 35 2.68 -9.39 -2.35
N CYS A 36 2.73 -8.38 -1.47
CA CYS A 36 2.83 -8.56 -0.03
C CYS A 36 1.57 -9.22 0.55
N GLU A 37 0.38 -8.79 0.14
CA GLU A 37 -0.89 -9.41 0.53
C GLU A 37 -0.89 -10.91 0.23
N GLN A 38 -0.49 -11.30 -0.98
CA GLN A 38 -0.43 -12.71 -1.37
C GLN A 38 0.63 -13.48 -0.58
N ALA A 39 1.84 -12.95 -0.46
CA ALA A 39 2.92 -13.60 0.27
C ALA A 39 2.56 -13.82 1.76
N CYS A 40 1.95 -12.82 2.39
CA CYS A 40 1.49 -12.89 3.77
C CYS A 40 0.33 -13.88 3.93
N THR A 41 -0.62 -13.90 2.99
CA THR A 41 -1.73 -14.87 2.99
C THR A 41 -1.23 -16.31 2.88
N VAL A 42 -0.19 -16.57 2.09
CA VAL A 42 0.42 -17.91 1.99
C VAL A 42 1.19 -18.22 3.27
N CYS A 43 2.02 -17.28 3.74
CA CYS A 43 2.87 -17.47 4.92
C CYS A 43 2.07 -17.72 6.20
N SER A 44 0.90 -17.09 6.35
CA SER A 44 0.06 -17.31 7.52
C SER A 44 -0.41 -18.75 7.69
N THR A 45 -0.56 -19.50 6.60
CA THR A 45 -0.99 -20.90 6.63
C THR A 45 0.10 -21.87 7.12
N GLN A 46 1.33 -21.39 7.30
CA GLN A 46 2.45 -22.21 7.77
C GLN A 46 2.41 -22.53 9.27
N MET A 47 1.45 -21.97 10.02
CA MET A 47 1.24 -22.21 11.46
C MET A 47 2.48 -21.97 12.35
N MET A 48 3.33 -21.02 11.96
CA MET A 48 4.42 -20.50 12.79
C MET A 48 3.93 -19.35 13.67
N ASP A 49 4.72 -18.87 14.62
CA ASP A 49 4.33 -17.75 15.48
C ASP A 49 4.14 -16.43 14.70
N CYS A 50 4.77 -16.28 13.54
CA CYS A 50 4.56 -15.16 12.61
C CYS A 50 3.19 -15.21 11.90
N SER A 51 2.41 -16.31 12.00
CA SER A 51 1.18 -16.50 11.22
C SER A 51 0.12 -15.43 11.43
N VAL A 52 -0.06 -14.98 12.68
CA VAL A 52 -1.03 -13.93 13.01
C VAL A 52 -0.58 -12.58 12.47
N ALA A 53 0.72 -12.26 12.59
CA ALA A 53 1.31 -11.07 12.00
C ALA A 53 1.14 -11.04 10.47
N CYS A 54 1.35 -12.18 9.82
CA CYS A 54 1.15 -12.34 8.37
C CYS A 54 -0.30 -12.05 7.97
N MET A 55 -1.30 -12.63 8.66
CA MET A 55 -2.70 -12.34 8.32
C MET A 55 -3.04 -10.86 8.45
N ASN A 56 -2.61 -10.22 9.54
CA ASN A 56 -2.84 -8.79 9.75
C ASN A 56 -2.14 -7.94 8.68
N CYS A 57 -0.92 -8.32 8.28
CA CYS A 57 -0.19 -7.66 7.21
C CYS A 57 -0.90 -7.82 5.86
N ALA A 58 -1.46 -9.00 5.58
CA ALA A 58 -2.23 -9.24 4.37
C ALA A 58 -3.45 -8.31 4.27
N ASP A 59 -4.23 -8.19 5.36
CA ASP A 59 -5.40 -7.31 5.42
C ASP A 59 -5.03 -5.83 5.22
N MET A 60 -3.91 -5.40 5.81
CA MET A 60 -3.41 -4.04 5.68
C MET A 60 -2.92 -3.74 4.26
N CYS A 61 -2.07 -4.58 3.69
CA CYS A 61 -1.59 -4.43 2.32
C CYS A 61 -2.74 -4.46 1.30
N GLY A 62 -3.69 -5.37 1.46
CA GLY A 62 -4.86 -5.45 0.58
C GLY A 62 -5.77 -4.22 0.70
N THR A 63 -5.95 -3.70 1.92
CA THR A 63 -6.70 -2.45 2.13
C THR A 63 -5.98 -1.27 1.49
N MET A 64 -4.67 -1.16 1.70
CA MET A 64 -3.83 -0.11 1.15
C MET A 64 -3.87 -0.11 -0.39
N MET A 65 -3.71 -1.27 -1.02
CA MET A 65 -3.88 -1.46 -2.47
C MET A 65 -5.24 -0.92 -2.96
N ARG A 66 -6.34 -1.37 -2.33
CA ARG A 66 -7.71 -0.96 -2.74
C ARG A 66 -7.95 0.54 -2.55
N THR A 67 -7.36 1.13 -1.54
CA THR A 67 -7.41 2.58 -1.26
C THR A 67 -6.76 3.38 -2.38
N MET A 68 -5.57 2.99 -2.84
CA MET A 68 -4.89 3.68 -3.97
C MET A 68 -5.69 3.58 -5.27
N LEU A 69 -6.44 2.48 -5.49
CA LEU A 69 -7.29 2.34 -6.68
C LEU A 69 -8.54 3.25 -6.66
N ARG A 70 -8.89 3.86 -5.53
CA ARG A 70 -10.12 4.67 -5.37
C ARG A 70 -9.88 5.87 -4.46
N MET A 71 -8.91 6.71 -4.83
CA MET A 71 -8.50 7.83 -3.97
C MET A 71 -9.56 8.95 -3.84
N GLN A 72 -10.60 8.94 -4.67
CA GLN A 72 -11.68 9.92 -4.60
C GLN A 72 -12.33 9.93 -3.21
N GLY A 73 -12.41 11.11 -2.59
CA GLY A 73 -13.00 11.29 -1.26
C GLY A 73 -12.00 11.20 -0.10
N MET A 74 -10.71 10.97 -0.37
CA MET A 74 -9.65 11.05 0.65
C MET A 74 -8.82 12.31 0.49
N THR A 75 -8.48 12.93 1.63
CA THR A 75 -7.49 14.00 1.68
C THR A 75 -6.08 13.42 1.77
N ALA A 76 -5.06 14.19 1.36
CA ALA A 76 -3.67 13.75 1.48
C ALA A 76 -3.27 13.32 2.91
N PRO A 77 -3.68 14.01 4.01
CA PRO A 77 -3.39 13.55 5.37
C PRO A 77 -3.96 12.17 5.72
N VAL A 78 -5.16 11.84 5.23
CA VAL A 78 -5.76 10.52 5.45
C VAL A 78 -4.95 9.46 4.71
N MET A 79 -4.61 9.72 3.45
CA MET A 79 -3.81 8.83 2.60
C MET A 79 -2.43 8.56 3.21
N MET A 80 -1.73 9.61 3.68
CA MET A 80 -0.44 9.47 4.38
C MET A 80 -0.56 8.66 5.69
N SER A 81 -1.63 8.85 6.46
CA SER A 81 -1.86 8.07 7.69
C SER A 81 -2.07 6.58 7.40
N MET A 82 -2.75 6.24 6.30
CA MET A 82 -2.92 4.86 5.87
C MET A 82 -1.60 4.24 5.42
N LEU A 83 -0.77 5.00 4.70
CA LEU A 83 0.58 4.57 4.31
C LEU A 83 1.46 4.33 5.55
N ASP A 84 1.44 5.23 6.53
CA ASP A 84 2.17 5.08 7.78
C ASP A 84 1.77 3.81 8.55
N ALA A 85 0.47 3.49 8.60
CA ALA A 85 -0.02 2.26 9.20
C ALA A 85 0.46 1.02 8.43
N CYS A 86 0.41 1.04 7.09
CA CYS A 86 0.88 -0.07 6.26
C CYS A 86 2.39 -0.28 6.39
N ILE A 87 3.19 0.79 6.43
CA ILE A 87 4.65 0.75 6.65
C ILE A 87 4.97 0.09 8.00
N ALA A 88 4.29 0.52 9.07
CA ALA A 88 4.49 -0.03 10.41
C ALA A 88 4.16 -1.54 10.45
N MET A 89 3.05 -1.94 9.83
CA MET A 89 2.65 -3.35 9.77
C MET A 89 3.63 -4.20 8.93
N CYS A 90 4.05 -3.70 7.77
CA CYS A 90 5.02 -4.39 6.91
C CYS A 90 6.35 -4.58 7.64
N ARG A 91 6.83 -3.56 8.37
CA ARG A 91 8.06 -3.66 9.16
C ARG A 91 7.96 -4.74 10.23
N MET A 92 6.88 -4.73 11.02
CA MET A 92 6.67 -5.73 12.07
C MET A 92 6.62 -7.15 11.47
N CYS A 93 5.84 -7.35 10.41
CA CYS A 93 5.72 -8.67 9.77
C CYS A 93 7.03 -9.12 9.10
N MET A 94 7.81 -8.19 8.53
CA MET A 94 9.13 -8.48 7.99
C MET A 94 10.07 -9.00 9.08
N ASP A 95 10.15 -8.32 10.21
CA ASP A 95 11.02 -8.70 11.33
C ASP A 95 10.62 -10.10 11.88
N ASP A 96 9.33 -10.37 12.05
CA ASP A 96 8.82 -11.68 12.50
C ASP A 96 9.12 -12.80 11.48
N CYS A 97 8.89 -12.55 10.18
CA CYS A 97 9.19 -13.53 9.13
C CYS A 97 10.69 -13.76 8.95
N GLN A 98 11.52 -12.73 9.15
CA GLN A 98 12.96 -12.83 9.03
C GLN A 98 13.56 -13.79 10.06
N ALA A 99 12.98 -13.89 11.26
CA ALA A 99 13.37 -14.86 12.28
C ALA A 99 13.27 -16.32 11.80
N HIS A 100 12.47 -16.59 10.77
CA HIS A 100 12.22 -17.92 10.23
C HIS A 100 12.88 -18.16 8.86
N ALA A 101 13.55 -17.15 8.27
CA ALA A 101 13.99 -17.16 6.88
C ALA A 101 15.07 -18.21 6.56
N GLU A 102 15.82 -18.68 7.56
CA GLU A 102 16.80 -19.76 7.40
C GLU A 102 16.16 -21.15 7.36
N HIS A 103 14.94 -21.29 7.90
CA HIS A 103 14.25 -22.57 8.05
C HIS A 103 13.01 -22.71 7.16
N SER A 104 12.50 -21.60 6.63
CA SER A 104 11.30 -21.55 5.80
C SER A 104 11.50 -20.63 4.60
N ASP A 105 11.53 -21.22 3.41
CA ASP A 105 11.57 -20.49 2.15
C ASP A 105 10.35 -19.55 2.00
N VAL A 106 9.19 -19.97 2.52
CA VAL A 106 7.96 -19.16 2.53
C VAL A 106 8.14 -17.91 3.39
N CYS A 107 8.74 -18.02 4.58
CA CYS A 107 9.01 -16.87 5.44
C CYS A 107 10.10 -15.96 4.86
N ARG A 108 11.12 -16.52 4.20
CA ARG A 108 12.13 -15.73 3.48
C ARG A 108 11.50 -14.89 2.37
N MET A 109 10.62 -15.49 1.57
CA MET A 109 9.88 -14.76 0.53
C MET A 109 8.92 -13.72 1.13
N CYS A 110 8.23 -14.06 2.23
CA CYS A 110 7.33 -13.14 2.91
C CYS A 110 8.07 -11.92 3.47
N SER A 111 9.23 -12.12 4.13
CA SER A 111 10.10 -11.05 4.61
C SER A 111 10.53 -10.11 3.48
N GLN A 112 10.97 -10.67 2.34
CA GLN A 112 11.36 -9.89 1.17
C GLN A 112 10.19 -9.07 0.58
N ALA A 113 9.00 -9.67 0.51
CA ALA A 113 7.79 -8.99 0.04
C ALA A 113 7.36 -7.85 1.00
N CYS A 114 7.42 -8.09 2.31
CA CYS A 114 7.14 -7.08 3.33
C CYS A 114 8.12 -5.91 3.23
N LYS A 115 9.42 -6.19 3.03
CA LYS A 115 10.45 -5.16 2.82
C LYS A 115 10.16 -4.32 1.58
N ALA A 116 9.86 -4.96 0.44
CA ALA A 116 9.56 -4.27 -0.80
C ALA A 116 8.30 -3.40 -0.68
N CYS A 117 7.24 -3.90 -0.03
CA CYS A 117 6.02 -3.14 0.22
C CYS A 117 6.25 -1.96 1.16
N MET A 118 7.04 -2.14 2.22
CA MET A 118 7.43 -1.06 3.13
C MET A 118 8.15 0.06 2.36
N ASP A 119 9.14 -0.30 1.53
CA ASP A 119 9.90 0.66 0.73
C ASP A 119 9.00 1.44 -0.24
N ALA A 120 8.15 0.74 -0.98
CA ALA A 120 7.23 1.39 -1.93
C ALA A 120 6.19 2.28 -1.24
N CYS A 121 5.69 1.89 -0.06
CA CYS A 121 4.79 2.72 0.73
C CYS A 121 5.48 4.00 1.25
N MET A 122 6.75 3.90 1.67
CA MET A 122 7.54 5.07 2.08
C MET A 122 7.74 6.04 0.90
N GLU A 123 8.10 5.52 -0.27
CA GLU A 123 8.28 6.33 -1.48
C GLU A 123 6.98 7.03 -1.88
N MET A 124 5.85 6.31 -1.84
CA MET A 124 4.53 6.89 -2.12
C MET A 124 4.17 7.98 -1.11
N ARG A 125 4.44 7.76 0.18
CA ARG A 125 4.20 8.75 1.24
C ARG A 125 5.03 10.02 1.03
N ASP A 126 6.30 9.87 0.64
CA ASP A 126 7.19 10.99 0.37
C ASP A 126 6.74 11.78 -0.87
N ALA A 127 6.25 11.08 -1.90
CA ALA A 127 5.66 11.72 -3.08
C ALA A 127 4.43 12.56 -2.70
N MET A 128 3.55 12.03 -1.84
CA MET A 128 2.37 12.75 -1.33
C MET A 128 2.74 14.00 -0.53
N THR A 129 3.82 13.95 0.25
CA THR A 129 4.30 15.10 1.05
C THR A 129 4.79 16.24 0.16
N LYS A 130 5.53 15.92 -0.91
CA LYS A 130 6.03 16.92 -1.87
C LYS A 130 4.90 17.63 -2.62
N MET A 131 3.75 16.98 -2.79
CA MET A 131 2.56 17.57 -3.44
C MET A 131 1.78 18.53 -2.53
N ALA A 132 1.90 18.38 -1.20
CA ALA A 132 1.24 19.23 -0.21
C ALA A 132 2.05 20.48 0.18
N SER A 133 3.27 20.61 -0.35
CA SER A 133 4.24 21.68 -0.09
C SER A 133 4.19 22.74 -1.18
#